data_AF-A0A2D1IPN3-F1
#
_entry.id   AF-A0A2D1IPN3-F1
#
_cell.length_a   1.000
_cell.length_b   1.000
_cell.length_c   1.000
_cell.angle_alpha   90.00
_cell.angle_beta   90.00
_cell.angle_gamma   90.00
#
_symmetry.space_group_name_H-M   'P 1'
#
loop_
_entity.id
_entity.type
_entity.pdbx_description
1 polymer ?
#
loop_
_entity_poly.entity_id
_entity_poly.type
_entity_poly.pdbx_seq_one_letter_code
_entity_poly.pdbx_strand_id
1 'polypeptide(L)'
;MKKFTKLALISSMAISANAMAMQAMDDSALSATTGQDGLSIGIGISKIAIERLFIHDNDGLAAKGAAGDAGYGGTGNAGAIVIMGKKATATSEATTANWEAPSTDSHGIVIGANYEKDADTGEYLHLLGSRNLADLVIDSDAGTAANGGAFINIAAAVSGLDIQIGAIGVTASANSKAAYDAGLAGADSIRRGGGATVNKILSGLDIKTGQMNANIQVGSSPQGAMIKLDTIMTGGLEINNLGLLDNSSATKPIGQNPDTYAAITTGNPGELFIESIKLADAKSKDLTINQDINIYTTTKTGDVGTAGFIKIVSHGGPKDNYVAGIRIGGAEAASIGDVEVQGLQTYYTSQISPSGMTYTPGAVITIKGH
;
A
#
# COMPACT_ATOMS: atom_id res chain seq x y z
N MET A 1 -2.67 -88.08 17.30
CA MET A 1 -3.51 -86.88 17.06
C MET A 1 -2.87 -85.57 17.55
N LYS A 2 -2.22 -85.51 18.73
CA LYS A 2 -1.58 -84.27 19.26
C LYS A 2 -0.39 -83.69 18.44
N LYS A 3 0.21 -84.44 17.50
CA LYS A 3 1.28 -83.95 16.61
C LYS A 3 0.75 -83.38 15.28
N PHE A 4 -0.45 -83.76 14.84
CA PHE A 4 -1.08 -83.20 13.63
C PHE A 4 -1.62 -81.79 13.87
N THR A 5 -2.14 -81.51 15.07
CA THR A 5 -2.60 -80.16 15.44
C THR A 5 -1.45 -79.16 15.58
N LYS A 6 -0.26 -79.62 16.01
CA LYS A 6 0.95 -78.80 16.07
C LYS A 6 1.54 -78.56 14.68
N LEU A 7 1.51 -79.56 13.80
CA LEU A 7 1.96 -79.38 12.42
C LEU A 7 1.04 -78.44 11.64
N ALA A 8 -0.28 -78.53 11.84
CA ALA A 8 -1.27 -77.60 11.27
C ALA A 8 -1.15 -76.16 11.80
N LEU A 9 -0.80 -75.99 13.08
CA LEU A 9 -0.59 -74.67 13.68
C LEU A 9 0.74 -74.03 13.26
N ILE A 10 1.78 -74.84 13.04
CA ILE A 10 3.08 -74.38 12.52
C ILE A 10 2.98 -74.10 11.01
N SER A 11 2.17 -74.84 10.25
CA SER A 11 1.91 -74.52 8.84
C SER A 11 0.96 -73.33 8.67
N SER A 12 0.07 -73.01 9.62
CA SER A 12 -0.71 -71.76 9.59
C SER A 12 0.13 -70.52 9.91
N MET A 13 1.19 -70.64 10.73
CA MET A 13 2.14 -69.54 11.00
C MET A 13 3.21 -69.38 9.90
N ALA A 14 3.53 -70.44 9.15
CA ALA A 14 4.45 -70.37 8.02
C ALA A 14 3.83 -69.70 6.77
N ILE A 15 2.50 -69.67 6.67
CA ILE A 15 1.77 -68.93 5.61
C ILE A 15 1.57 -67.46 5.99
N SER A 16 1.80 -67.05 7.25
CA SER A 16 1.77 -65.64 7.67
C SER A 16 3.13 -64.94 7.61
N ALA A 17 4.14 -65.56 7.01
CA ALA A 17 5.42 -64.93 6.78
C ALA A 17 5.36 -63.99 5.56
N ASN A 18 5.35 -62.69 5.87
CA ASN A 18 6.15 -61.69 5.18
C ASN A 18 5.63 -61.20 3.81
N ALA A 19 4.36 -60.83 3.75
CA ALA A 19 3.98 -59.67 2.96
C ALA A 19 3.17 -58.69 3.81
N MET A 20 3.70 -58.33 4.99
CA MET A 20 3.66 -56.91 5.32
C MET A 20 4.54 -56.24 4.28
N ALA A 21 3.98 -56.00 3.09
CA ALA A 21 4.41 -54.84 2.35
C ALA A 21 4.24 -53.72 3.37
N MET A 22 5.34 -53.26 3.97
CA MET A 22 5.41 -51.87 4.33
C MET A 22 5.09 -51.18 3.01
N GLN A 23 3.81 -50.86 2.84
CA GLN A 23 3.33 -50.03 1.76
C GLN A 23 4.31 -48.87 1.82
N ALA A 24 5.11 -48.71 0.77
CA ALA A 24 5.94 -47.53 0.68
C ALA A 24 4.97 -46.41 1.00
N MET A 25 5.27 -45.64 2.06
CA MET A 25 4.72 -44.32 2.19
C MET A 25 5.22 -43.64 0.92
N ASP A 26 4.42 -43.81 -0.14
CA ASP A 26 4.49 -43.02 -1.34
C ASP A 26 4.43 -41.60 -0.78
N ASP A 27 5.49 -40.83 -0.97
CA ASP A 27 5.54 -39.47 -0.43
C ASP A 27 4.27 -38.70 -0.84
N SER A 28 3.65 -39.07 -1.97
CA SER A 28 2.32 -38.59 -2.40
C SER A 28 1.17 -38.91 -1.42
N ALA A 29 1.15 -40.06 -0.76
CA ALA A 29 0.14 -40.42 0.25
C ALA A 29 0.43 -39.78 1.62
N LEU A 30 1.70 -39.47 1.93
CA LEU A 30 2.07 -38.73 3.14
C LEU A 30 1.84 -37.21 2.98
N SER A 31 2.06 -36.67 1.78
CA SER A 31 1.70 -35.29 1.38
C SER A 31 0.20 -35.05 1.55
N ALA A 32 -0.62 -35.97 1.03
CA ALA A 32 -2.08 -35.93 1.16
C ALA A 32 -2.60 -36.13 2.60
N THR A 33 -1.87 -36.86 3.46
CA THR A 33 -2.29 -37.15 4.85
C THR A 33 -1.88 -36.05 5.83
N THR A 34 -0.85 -35.26 5.52
CA THR A 34 -0.48 -34.09 6.32
C THR A 34 -1.18 -32.80 5.88
N GLY A 35 -1.80 -32.78 4.70
CA GLY A 35 -2.43 -31.57 4.15
C GLY A 35 -1.44 -30.42 3.96
N GLN A 36 -0.15 -30.74 3.85
CA GLN A 36 0.95 -29.78 3.74
C GLN A 36 1.54 -29.79 2.33
N ASP A 37 0.70 -29.62 1.31
CA ASP A 37 1.17 -29.50 -0.07
C ASP A 37 1.72 -28.10 -0.38
N GLY A 38 1.82 -27.22 0.62
CA GLY A 38 2.41 -25.91 0.49
C GLY A 38 2.91 -25.35 1.81
N LEU A 39 3.25 -24.06 1.80
CA LEU A 39 3.62 -23.27 2.97
C LEU A 39 2.55 -22.22 3.25
N SER A 40 1.89 -22.34 4.41
CA SER A 40 0.97 -21.33 4.92
C SER A 40 1.68 -20.40 5.89
N ILE A 41 1.71 -19.09 5.58
CA ILE A 41 2.30 -18.07 6.44
C ILE A 41 1.20 -17.08 6.85
N GLY A 42 0.93 -17.02 8.16
CA GLY A 42 0.08 -16.00 8.75
C GLY A 42 0.92 -14.88 9.37
N ILE A 43 0.62 -13.63 9.02
CA ILE A 43 1.25 -12.45 9.63
C ILE A 43 0.30 -11.85 10.66
N GLY A 44 0.51 -12.17 11.94
CA GLY A 44 -0.35 -11.79 13.06
C GLY A 44 -0.03 -10.44 13.70
N ILE A 45 0.18 -9.37 12.91
CA ILE A 45 0.33 -8.02 13.48
C ILE A 45 -1.02 -7.32 13.59
N SER A 46 -1.37 -6.85 14.78
CA SER A 46 -2.65 -6.16 15.00
C SER A 46 -2.57 -4.65 14.78
N LYS A 47 -1.36 -4.07 14.88
CA LYS A 47 -1.12 -2.63 14.73
C LYS A 47 0.34 -2.32 14.41
N ILE A 48 0.57 -1.30 13.59
CA ILE A 48 1.86 -0.61 13.40
C ILE A 48 1.68 0.83 13.85
N ALA A 49 2.60 1.35 14.66
CA ALA A 49 2.63 2.75 15.04
C ALA A 49 4.03 3.32 14.84
N ILE A 50 4.13 4.39 14.06
CA ILE A 50 5.38 5.09 13.76
C ILE A 50 5.21 6.52 14.27
N GLU A 51 6.00 6.88 15.28
CA GLU A 51 5.96 8.22 15.86
C GLU A 51 6.29 9.29 14.84
N ARG A 52 7.38 9.09 14.08
CA ARG A 52 7.83 10.00 13.02
C ARG A 52 8.48 9.24 11.88
N LEU A 53 8.12 9.58 10.65
CA LEU A 53 8.82 9.14 9.45
C LEU A 53 9.52 10.34 8.83
N PHE A 54 10.83 10.24 8.59
CA PHE A 54 11.61 11.24 7.86
C PHE A 54 12.08 10.69 6.53
N ILE A 55 11.90 11.46 5.48
CA ILE A 55 12.46 11.22 4.15
C ILE A 55 13.40 12.37 3.87
N HIS A 56 14.70 12.08 3.93
CA HIS A 56 15.74 13.10 3.85
C HIS A 56 16.15 13.39 2.40
N ASP A 57 16.19 14.67 2.08
CA ASP A 57 16.83 15.21 0.89
C ASP A 57 18.21 15.76 1.28
N ASN A 58 19.29 15.26 0.69
CA ASN A 58 20.64 15.47 1.20
C ASN A 58 21.36 16.67 0.60
N ASP A 59 21.02 17.02 -0.64
CA ASP A 59 21.58 18.15 -1.38
C ASP A 59 20.66 19.37 -1.35
N GLY A 60 19.35 19.17 -1.19
CA GLY A 60 18.40 20.26 -1.09
C GLY A 60 18.19 20.99 -2.41
N LEU A 61 17.20 21.89 -2.43
CA LEU A 61 16.94 22.70 -3.62
C LEU A 61 18.07 23.72 -3.81
N ALA A 62 18.79 23.62 -4.94
CA ALA A 62 19.86 24.55 -5.30
C ALA A 62 19.36 26.00 -5.41
N ALA A 63 20.17 26.96 -4.95
CA ALA A 63 19.84 28.37 -5.02
C ALA A 63 19.76 28.86 -6.48
N LYS A 64 18.63 29.47 -6.87
CA LYS A 64 18.47 30.08 -8.20
C LYS A 64 17.64 31.37 -8.16
N GLY A 65 18.09 32.35 -8.94
CA GLY A 65 17.24 33.36 -9.59
C GLY A 65 16.48 34.36 -8.69
N ALA A 66 15.55 35.06 -9.33
CA ALA A 66 14.61 36.00 -8.74
C ALA A 66 13.24 35.34 -8.47
N ALA A 67 12.38 36.01 -7.70
CA ALA A 67 11.06 35.48 -7.37
C ALA A 67 10.26 35.14 -8.65
N GLY A 68 9.84 33.88 -8.78
CA GLY A 68 9.16 33.35 -9.96
C GLY A 68 10.01 32.44 -10.85
N ASP A 69 11.33 32.41 -10.65
CA ASP A 69 12.20 31.46 -11.34
C ASP A 69 12.10 30.05 -10.72
N ALA A 70 12.22 29.01 -11.56
CA ALA A 70 12.33 27.64 -11.09
C ALA A 70 13.59 27.47 -10.20
N GLY A 71 13.40 27.13 -8.93
CA GLY A 71 14.47 27.02 -7.93
C GLY A 71 14.67 28.25 -7.03
N TYR A 72 13.81 29.27 -7.18
CA TYR A 72 13.80 30.41 -6.26
C TYR A 72 13.55 29.99 -4.81
N GLY A 73 14.31 30.59 -3.88
CA GLY A 73 14.26 30.28 -2.45
C GLY A 73 15.05 29.03 -2.03
N GLY A 74 15.68 28.33 -2.98
CA GLY A 74 16.62 27.25 -2.66
C GLY A 74 17.86 27.75 -1.94
N THR A 75 18.39 26.96 -1.02
CA THR A 75 19.62 27.28 -0.28
C THR A 75 20.72 26.24 -0.46
N GLY A 76 20.43 25.11 -1.13
CA GLY A 76 21.33 23.96 -1.22
C GLY A 76 21.59 23.28 0.14
N ASN A 77 20.73 23.53 1.14
CA ASN A 77 20.79 22.85 2.42
C ASN A 77 19.86 21.63 2.42
N ALA A 78 20.30 20.55 3.07
CA ALA A 78 19.53 19.33 3.22
C ALA A 78 18.16 19.58 3.90
N GLY A 79 17.10 19.16 3.23
CA GLY A 79 15.72 19.19 3.72
C GLY A 79 15.23 17.81 4.12
N ALA A 80 14.03 17.73 4.66
CA ALA A 80 13.33 16.47 4.89
C ALA A 80 11.82 16.67 4.81
N ILE A 81 11.14 15.67 4.27
CA ILE A 81 9.70 15.48 4.47
C ILE A 81 9.55 14.71 5.78
N VAL A 82 8.64 15.16 6.64
CA VAL A 82 8.33 14.52 7.91
C VAL A 82 6.84 14.18 7.97
N ILE A 83 6.53 12.98 8.42
CA ILE A 83 5.19 12.58 8.85
C ILE A 83 5.23 12.45 10.37
N MET A 84 4.34 13.14 11.07
CA MET A 84 4.35 13.23 12.55
C MET A 84 2.94 13.37 13.11
N GLY A 85 2.78 13.15 14.41
CA GLY A 85 1.50 13.40 15.08
C GLY A 85 0.98 14.82 14.82
N LYS A 86 -0.33 14.98 14.67
CA LYS A 86 -1.03 16.25 14.42
C LYS A 86 -0.68 17.29 15.50
N LYS A 87 -0.47 16.85 16.73
CA LYS A 87 -0.07 17.68 17.89
C LYS A 87 1.44 17.71 18.15
N ALA A 88 2.22 16.91 17.42
CA ALA A 88 3.67 16.85 17.60
C ALA A 88 4.34 18.13 17.09
N THR A 89 5.31 18.65 17.85
CA THR A 89 6.25 19.67 17.39
C THR A 89 7.54 19.01 16.91
N ALA A 90 8.36 19.71 16.12
CA ALA A 90 9.57 19.15 15.51
C ALA A 90 10.55 18.53 16.52
N THR A 91 10.55 19.05 17.75
CA THR A 91 11.46 18.72 18.84
C THR A 91 10.86 17.80 19.90
N SER A 92 9.61 17.34 19.74
CA SER A 92 9.01 16.41 20.71
C SER A 92 9.79 15.10 20.69
N GLU A 93 10.43 14.75 21.82
CA GLU A 93 11.07 13.45 21.98
C GLU A 93 10.04 12.32 21.85
N ALA A 94 10.53 11.19 21.35
CA ALA A 94 9.82 9.91 21.32
C ALA A 94 9.46 9.50 22.76
N THR A 95 8.20 9.67 23.17
CA THR A 95 7.76 9.24 24.50
C THR A 95 7.21 7.83 24.44
N THR A 96 7.86 6.90 25.14
CA THR A 96 7.42 5.50 25.29
C THR A 96 6.02 5.36 25.94
N ALA A 97 5.52 6.43 26.57
CA ALA A 97 4.20 6.48 27.22
C ALA A 97 3.01 6.35 26.25
N ASN A 98 3.19 6.57 24.95
CA ASN A 98 2.07 6.59 23.98
C ASN A 98 1.81 5.24 23.28
N TRP A 99 2.51 4.16 23.68
CA TRP A 99 2.42 2.86 23.01
C TRP A 99 1.14 2.06 23.30
N GLU A 100 0.43 2.38 24.40
CA GLU A 100 -0.80 1.64 24.75
C GLU A 100 -2.01 2.03 23.88
N ALA A 101 -2.01 3.22 23.29
CA ALA A 101 -3.07 3.69 22.40
C ALA A 101 -2.53 4.69 21.35
N PRO A 102 -1.72 4.23 20.38
CA PRO A 102 -1.18 5.10 19.35
C PRO A 102 -2.32 5.69 18.51
N SER A 103 -2.25 7.01 18.28
CA SER A 103 -3.20 7.77 17.48
C SER A 103 -2.46 8.81 16.64
N THR A 104 -3.14 9.39 15.64
CA THR A 104 -2.57 10.45 14.81
C THR A 104 -2.30 11.76 15.55
N ASP A 105 -2.68 11.88 16.82
CA ASP A 105 -2.28 13.02 17.65
C ASP A 105 -0.80 12.97 18.02
N SER A 106 -0.29 11.78 18.36
CA SER A 106 1.06 11.54 18.85
C SER A 106 1.97 10.85 17.83
N HIS A 107 1.40 10.08 16.89
CA HIS A 107 2.14 9.31 15.90
C HIS A 107 1.89 9.82 14.48
N GLY A 108 2.93 9.78 13.65
CA GLY A 108 2.83 10.13 12.24
C GLY A 108 2.10 9.10 11.41
N ILE A 109 2.24 7.81 11.71
CA ILE A 109 1.54 6.75 10.99
C ILE A 109 1.01 5.74 12.01
N VAL A 110 -0.27 5.42 11.93
CA VAL A 110 -0.90 4.32 12.68
C VAL A 110 -1.65 3.45 11.69
N ILE A 111 -1.29 2.17 11.62
CA ILE A 111 -1.95 1.19 10.74
C ILE A 111 -2.55 0.12 11.62
N GLY A 112 -3.85 -0.13 11.51
CA GLY A 112 -4.55 -1.21 12.19
C GLY A 112 -5.47 -1.98 11.25
N ALA A 113 -6.00 -3.11 11.71
CA ALA A 113 -7.04 -3.80 10.96
C ALA A 113 -8.35 -2.97 10.94
N ASN A 114 -9.08 -3.04 9.83
CA ASN A 114 -10.36 -2.38 9.66
C ASN A 114 -11.48 -3.20 10.33
N TYR A 115 -11.75 -2.90 11.60
CA TYR A 115 -12.75 -3.58 12.42
C TYR A 115 -14.20 -3.15 12.15
N GLU A 116 -14.52 -2.57 10.99
CA GLU A 116 -15.89 -2.25 10.62
C GLU A 116 -16.77 -3.50 10.64
N LYS A 117 -17.96 -3.35 11.20
CA LYS A 117 -18.95 -4.43 11.32
C LYS A 117 -20.12 -4.13 10.42
N ASP A 118 -20.65 -5.20 9.83
CA ASP A 118 -21.92 -5.16 9.15
C ASP A 118 -23.02 -4.83 10.18
N ALA A 119 -23.83 -3.82 9.88
CA ALA A 119 -24.82 -3.29 10.82
C ALA A 119 -25.95 -4.29 11.10
N ASP A 120 -26.21 -5.22 10.19
CA ASP A 120 -27.33 -6.17 10.27
C ASP A 120 -26.91 -7.51 10.87
N THR A 121 -25.68 -7.96 10.59
CA THR A 121 -25.15 -9.27 11.02
C THR A 121 -24.17 -9.19 12.18
N GLY A 122 -23.56 -8.04 12.43
CA GLY A 122 -22.55 -7.83 13.48
C GLY A 122 -21.18 -8.46 13.20
N GLU A 123 -21.01 -9.09 12.04
CA GLU A 123 -19.78 -9.70 11.58
C GLU A 123 -18.78 -8.64 11.07
N TYR A 124 -17.49 -8.94 11.17
CA TYR A 124 -16.46 -8.05 10.63
C TYR A 124 -16.44 -8.13 9.10
N LEU A 125 -16.62 -6.99 8.44
CA LEU A 125 -16.74 -6.88 6.98
C LEU A 125 -15.41 -7.11 6.25
N HIS A 126 -14.30 -6.72 6.86
CA HIS A 126 -13.02 -6.56 6.16
C HIS A 126 -11.87 -7.39 6.73
N LEU A 127 -12.09 -8.18 7.79
CA LEU A 127 -11.05 -9.05 8.36
C LEU A 127 -11.06 -10.42 7.70
N LEU A 128 -9.87 -10.97 7.48
CA LEU A 128 -9.70 -12.38 7.13
C LEU A 128 -10.29 -13.29 8.22
N GLY A 129 -10.79 -14.45 7.82
CA GLY A 129 -11.30 -15.47 8.75
C GLY A 129 -10.26 -15.94 9.76
N SER A 130 -8.99 -15.94 9.38
CA SER A 130 -7.84 -16.26 10.25
C SER A 130 -7.54 -15.19 11.31
N ARG A 131 -8.06 -13.97 11.12
CA ARG A 131 -7.74 -12.75 11.91
C ARG A 131 -6.27 -12.28 11.79
N ASN A 132 -5.51 -12.82 10.86
CA ASN A 132 -4.18 -12.30 10.52
C ASN A 132 -4.30 -11.01 9.71
N LEU A 133 -3.24 -10.20 9.71
CA LEU A 133 -3.13 -9.08 8.76
C LEU A 133 -3.07 -9.63 7.33
N ALA A 134 -2.25 -10.65 7.12
CA ALA A 134 -2.12 -11.30 5.82
C ALA A 134 -1.95 -12.81 6.00
N ASP A 135 -2.56 -13.56 5.08
CA ASP A 135 -2.36 -14.99 4.90
C ASP A 135 -1.75 -15.22 3.52
N LEU A 136 -0.65 -15.96 3.48
CA LEU A 136 -0.02 -16.40 2.24
C LEU A 136 -0.08 -17.92 2.18
N VAL A 137 -0.59 -18.45 1.08
CA VAL A 137 -0.54 -19.88 0.73
C VAL A 137 0.37 -20.01 -0.47
N ILE A 138 1.52 -20.65 -0.27
CA ILE A 138 2.57 -20.84 -1.28
C ILE A 138 2.58 -22.31 -1.68
N ASP A 139 2.49 -22.58 -2.97
CA ASP A 139 2.55 -23.91 -3.55
C ASP A 139 3.38 -23.90 -4.83
N SER A 140 4.04 -25.00 -5.16
CA SER A 140 4.78 -25.17 -6.41
C SER A 140 4.15 -26.25 -7.28
N ASP A 141 3.97 -25.97 -8.56
CA ASP A 141 3.41 -26.90 -9.53
C ASP A 141 4.43 -27.13 -10.66
N ALA A 142 4.55 -28.38 -11.13
CA ALA A 142 5.50 -28.73 -12.20
C ALA A 142 5.12 -28.10 -13.56
N GLY A 143 3.89 -27.63 -13.69
CA GLY A 143 3.31 -27.05 -14.87
C GLY A 143 3.27 -28.00 -16.05
N THR A 144 2.85 -27.45 -17.19
CA THR A 144 3.00 -28.13 -18.48
C THR A 144 3.95 -27.33 -19.35
N ALA A 145 4.58 -27.97 -20.33
CA ALA A 145 5.40 -27.27 -21.30
C ALA A 145 4.62 -26.16 -22.05
N ALA A 146 3.31 -26.36 -22.26
CA ALA A 146 2.42 -25.37 -22.88
C ALA A 146 2.19 -24.13 -22.01
N ASN A 147 2.30 -24.26 -20.69
CA ASN A 147 2.12 -23.18 -19.72
C ASN A 147 3.44 -22.58 -19.22
N GLY A 148 4.57 -22.91 -19.86
CA GLY A 148 5.89 -22.39 -19.51
C GLY A 148 6.67 -23.19 -18.47
N GLY A 149 6.23 -24.42 -18.13
CA GLY A 149 6.90 -25.29 -17.16
C GLY A 149 6.55 -24.96 -15.70
N ALA A 150 7.42 -25.36 -14.77
CA ALA A 150 7.14 -25.27 -13.34
C ALA A 150 6.98 -23.82 -12.84
N PHE A 151 6.09 -23.63 -11.87
CA PHE A 151 5.83 -22.34 -11.25
C PHE A 151 5.59 -22.47 -9.75
N ILE A 152 5.76 -21.35 -9.06
CA ILE A 152 5.29 -21.18 -7.69
C ILE A 152 4.07 -20.28 -7.76
N ASN A 153 2.97 -20.74 -7.18
CA ASN A 153 1.77 -19.97 -6.95
C ASN A 153 1.73 -19.48 -5.51
N ILE A 154 1.47 -18.19 -5.33
CA ILE A 154 1.31 -17.57 -4.03
C ILE A 154 -0.04 -16.88 -4.02
N ALA A 155 -1.00 -17.47 -3.31
CA ALA A 155 -2.25 -16.82 -2.99
C ALA A 155 -2.03 -15.97 -1.73
N ALA A 156 -2.11 -14.66 -1.88
CA ALA A 156 -2.00 -13.72 -0.77
C ALA A 156 -3.37 -13.10 -0.50
N ALA A 157 -3.82 -13.17 0.74
CA ALA A 157 -5.00 -12.48 1.22
C ALA A 157 -4.58 -11.50 2.33
N VAL A 158 -5.15 -10.30 2.34
CA VAL A 158 -4.83 -9.24 3.30
C VAL A 158 -6.14 -8.71 3.88
N SER A 159 -6.23 -8.65 5.20
CA SER A 159 -7.33 -7.98 5.90
C SER A 159 -7.35 -6.50 5.51
N GLY A 160 -8.54 -5.92 5.41
CA GLY A 160 -8.70 -4.48 5.28
C GLY A 160 -7.97 -3.74 6.39
N LEU A 161 -7.37 -2.61 6.02
CA LEU A 161 -6.56 -1.75 6.87
C LEU A 161 -7.25 -0.41 7.09
N ASP A 162 -7.14 0.09 8.32
CA ASP A 162 -7.31 1.49 8.69
C ASP A 162 -5.92 2.11 8.83
N ILE A 163 -5.54 2.97 7.88
CA ILE A 163 -4.25 3.65 7.81
C ILE A 163 -4.48 5.11 8.14
N GLN A 164 -4.05 5.53 9.32
CA GLN A 164 -4.16 6.89 9.78
C GLN A 164 -2.80 7.58 9.65
N ILE A 165 -2.78 8.71 8.97
CA ILE A 165 -1.59 9.51 8.72
C ILE A 165 -1.77 10.85 9.44
N GLY A 166 -0.82 11.16 10.32
CA GLY A 166 -0.71 12.45 10.98
C GLY A 166 -0.30 13.57 10.02
N ALA A 167 0.06 14.72 10.56
CA ALA A 167 0.45 15.86 9.74
C ALA A 167 1.72 15.55 8.92
N ILE A 168 1.70 15.90 7.64
CA ILE A 168 2.89 15.86 6.77
C ILE A 168 3.42 17.28 6.64
N GLY A 169 4.72 17.44 6.81
CA GLY A 169 5.38 18.74 6.72
C GLY A 169 6.76 18.63 6.11
N VAL A 170 7.34 19.81 5.88
CA VAL A 170 8.73 19.97 5.44
C VAL A 170 9.54 20.63 6.54
N THR A 171 10.76 20.14 6.75
CA THR A 171 11.70 20.63 7.76
C THR A 171 13.13 20.54 7.24
N ALA A 172 14.08 21.22 7.90
CA ALA A 172 15.49 20.97 7.62
C ALA A 172 15.87 19.56 8.10
N SER A 173 16.84 18.92 7.45
CA SER A 173 17.50 17.76 8.06
C SER A 173 18.34 18.22 9.26
N ALA A 174 18.27 17.55 10.41
CA ALA A 174 18.96 18.04 11.62
C ALA A 174 20.50 18.06 11.47
N ASN A 175 21.06 17.12 10.71
CA ASN A 175 22.50 17.05 10.37
C ASN A 175 22.68 16.90 8.86
N SER A 176 23.82 17.31 8.29
CA SER A 176 24.17 16.92 6.91
C SER A 176 24.45 15.42 6.85
N LYS A 177 24.29 14.78 5.68
CA LYS A 177 24.58 13.35 5.54
C LYS A 177 26.02 13.04 5.93
N ALA A 178 26.97 13.86 5.48
CA ALA A 178 28.39 13.68 5.78
C ALA A 178 28.69 13.79 7.29
N ALA A 179 28.07 14.75 7.99
CA ALA A 179 28.25 14.90 9.44
C ALA A 179 27.61 13.74 10.21
N TYR A 180 26.43 13.29 9.79
CA TYR A 180 25.77 12.10 10.36
C TYR A 180 26.63 10.84 10.17
N ASP A 181 27.09 10.59 8.95
CA ASP A 181 27.93 9.42 8.63
C ASP A 181 29.24 9.43 9.44
N ALA A 182 29.86 10.60 9.61
CA ALA A 182 31.11 10.75 10.38
C ALA A 182 30.93 10.57 11.88
N GLY A 183 29.75 10.85 12.43
CA GLY A 183 29.43 10.76 13.85
C GLY A 183 28.89 9.40 14.32
N LEU A 184 28.56 8.49 13.40
CA LEU A 184 27.93 7.19 13.71
C LEU A 184 28.77 6.26 14.58
N ALA A 185 30.11 6.36 14.50
CA ALA A 185 31.02 5.42 15.18
C ALA A 185 31.00 5.51 16.72
N GLY A 186 30.32 6.50 17.30
CA GLY A 186 30.18 6.66 18.76
C GLY A 186 28.85 7.30 19.19
N ALA A 187 27.81 7.24 18.35
CA ALA A 187 26.52 7.82 18.66
C ALA A 187 25.63 6.85 19.47
N ASP A 188 24.95 7.35 20.49
CA ASP A 188 23.93 6.60 21.25
C ASP A 188 22.64 6.35 20.44
N SER A 189 22.57 6.85 19.20
CA SER A 189 21.37 6.82 18.36
C SER A 189 21.72 6.81 16.87
N ILE A 190 20.99 5.99 16.11
CA ILE A 190 21.00 5.96 14.64
C ILE A 190 19.97 6.92 14.01
N ARG A 191 19.45 7.88 14.79
CA ARG A 191 18.41 8.80 14.32
C ARG A 191 19.06 10.08 13.82
N ARG A 192 18.86 10.41 12.55
CA ARG A 192 19.28 11.71 12.00
C ARG A 192 18.35 12.84 12.43
N GLY A 193 17.03 12.64 12.33
CA GLY A 193 16.02 13.60 12.81
C GLY A 193 15.84 14.87 11.95
N GLY A 194 14.81 15.65 12.28
CA GLY A 194 14.49 16.93 11.62
C GLY A 194 14.90 18.15 12.43
N GLY A 195 14.97 19.30 11.76
CA GLY A 195 15.25 20.60 12.37
C GLY A 195 14.12 21.09 13.27
N ALA A 196 14.35 22.20 13.97
CA ALA A 196 13.44 22.69 15.01
C ALA A 196 12.06 23.19 14.51
N THR A 197 11.92 23.46 13.21
CA THR A 197 10.69 24.01 12.62
C THR A 197 10.14 23.06 11.55
N VAL A 198 8.84 22.82 11.57
CA VAL A 198 8.12 22.07 10.52
C VAL A 198 7.07 22.98 9.92
N ASN A 199 7.12 23.15 8.60
CA ASN A 199 6.03 23.75 7.84
C ASN A 199 5.08 22.63 7.44
N LYS A 200 3.93 22.53 8.10
CA LYS A 200 2.90 21.53 7.76
C LYS A 200 2.33 21.87 6.38
N ILE A 201 2.24 20.86 5.53
CA ILE A 201 1.67 20.94 4.18
C ILE A 201 0.36 20.15 4.09
N LEU A 202 0.25 19.03 4.81
CA LEU A 202 -1.00 18.31 5.00
C LEU A 202 -1.33 18.25 6.49
N SER A 203 -2.59 18.48 6.85
CA SER A 203 -3.07 18.36 8.23
C SER A 203 -3.16 16.91 8.72
N GLY A 204 -3.21 15.96 7.79
CA GLY A 204 -3.28 14.52 7.98
C GLY A 204 -4.28 13.92 7.01
N LEU A 205 -4.43 12.60 7.03
CA LEU A 205 -5.52 11.91 6.34
C LEU A 205 -5.69 10.50 6.89
N ASP A 206 -6.90 9.98 6.78
CA ASP A 206 -7.22 8.59 7.15
C ASP A 206 -7.62 7.84 5.87
N ILE A 207 -7.06 6.65 5.66
CA ILE A 207 -7.34 5.77 4.52
C ILE A 207 -7.93 4.47 5.05
N LYS A 208 -9.11 4.12 4.55
CA LYS A 208 -9.71 2.80 4.81
C LYS A 208 -9.63 1.93 3.57
N THR A 209 -9.36 0.65 3.80
CA THR A 209 -9.30 -0.37 2.75
C THR A 209 -10.13 -1.58 3.15
N GLY A 210 -10.73 -2.23 2.15
CA GLY A 210 -11.40 -3.52 2.29
C GLY A 210 -10.40 -4.69 2.21
N GLN A 211 -10.89 -5.91 2.42
CA GLN A 211 -10.08 -7.11 2.24
C GLN A 211 -9.56 -7.20 0.79
N MET A 212 -8.30 -7.63 0.61
CA MET A 212 -7.69 -7.77 -0.71
C MET A 212 -7.13 -9.17 -0.92
N ASN A 213 -7.32 -9.71 -2.13
CA ASN A 213 -6.69 -10.95 -2.56
C ASN A 213 -5.80 -10.69 -3.79
N ALA A 214 -4.65 -11.34 -3.84
CA ALA A 214 -3.73 -11.30 -4.96
C ALA A 214 -3.22 -12.71 -5.25
N ASN A 215 -3.05 -13.04 -6.53
CA ASN A 215 -2.37 -14.25 -6.94
C ASN A 215 -1.07 -13.91 -7.66
N ILE A 216 0.05 -14.33 -7.07
CA ILE A 216 1.39 -14.09 -7.59
C ILE A 216 1.92 -15.42 -8.12
N GLN A 217 2.35 -15.43 -9.38
CA GLN A 217 3.00 -16.56 -10.02
C GLN A 217 4.44 -16.23 -10.39
N VAL A 218 5.37 -17.09 -9.99
CA VAL A 218 6.80 -16.95 -10.27
C VAL A 218 7.29 -18.18 -11.02
N GLY A 219 8.28 -18.00 -11.91
CA GLY A 219 8.81 -19.08 -12.77
C GLY A 219 8.12 -19.09 -14.12
N SER A 220 6.95 -19.71 -14.19
CA SER A 220 6.01 -19.58 -15.31
C SER A 220 4.71 -18.91 -14.81
N SER A 221 4.00 -18.22 -15.69
CA SER A 221 2.74 -17.54 -15.34
C SER A 221 1.59 -18.08 -16.19
N PRO A 222 1.14 -19.34 -15.97
CA PRO A 222 -0.02 -19.92 -16.65
C PRO A 222 -1.26 -19.03 -16.58
N GLN A 223 -1.38 -18.23 -15.52
CA GLN A 223 -2.48 -17.29 -15.35
C GLN A 223 -2.43 -16.10 -16.33
N GLY A 224 -1.38 -15.94 -17.12
CA GLY A 224 -1.22 -14.87 -18.12
C GLY A 224 -0.58 -13.58 -17.60
N ALA A 225 -0.35 -13.45 -16.29
CA ALA A 225 0.44 -12.38 -15.70
C ALA A 225 1.23 -12.85 -14.47
N MET A 226 2.41 -12.27 -14.21
CA MET A 226 3.20 -12.58 -13.01
C MET A 226 2.43 -12.26 -11.73
N ILE A 227 1.70 -11.14 -11.71
CA ILE A 227 0.82 -10.79 -10.61
C ILE A 227 -0.55 -10.46 -11.17
N LYS A 228 -1.57 -11.15 -10.66
CA LYS A 228 -2.97 -10.81 -10.87
C LYS A 228 -3.56 -10.30 -9.57
N LEU A 229 -3.93 -9.03 -9.56
CA LEU A 229 -4.80 -8.47 -8.54
C LEU A 229 -6.21 -8.52 -9.11
N ASP A 230 -7.05 -9.38 -8.55
CA ASP A 230 -8.48 -9.44 -8.86
C ASP A 230 -9.23 -9.40 -7.54
N THR A 231 -9.54 -8.18 -7.11
CA THR A 231 -10.12 -7.97 -5.79
C THR A 231 -11.11 -6.83 -5.80
N ILE A 232 -12.01 -6.90 -4.83
CA ILE A 232 -13.02 -5.90 -4.57
C ILE A 232 -12.65 -5.29 -3.23
N MET A 233 -12.25 -4.02 -3.24
CA MET A 233 -12.17 -3.27 -1.99
C MET A 233 -13.61 -2.95 -1.57
N THR A 234 -14.16 -3.77 -0.67
CA THR A 234 -15.51 -3.60 -0.13
C THR A 234 -15.63 -2.23 0.54
N GLY A 235 -16.62 -1.44 0.15
CA GLY A 235 -16.80 -0.05 0.60
C GLY A 235 -15.93 0.99 -0.13
N GLY A 236 -15.12 0.56 -1.11
CA GLY A 236 -14.33 1.43 -1.98
C GLY A 236 -13.04 1.91 -1.33
N LEU A 237 -12.40 2.89 -1.96
CA LEU A 237 -11.31 3.66 -1.34
C LEU A 237 -11.90 4.96 -0.81
N GLU A 238 -11.78 5.18 0.50
CA GLU A 238 -12.17 6.42 1.14
C GLU A 238 -10.93 7.08 1.77
N ILE A 239 -10.69 8.34 1.41
CA ILE A 239 -9.71 9.22 2.05
C ILE A 239 -10.49 10.28 2.82
N ASN A 240 -10.32 10.32 4.14
CA ASN A 240 -11.01 11.25 5.02
C ASN A 240 -10.06 12.31 5.58
N ASN A 241 -10.62 13.47 5.93
CA ASN A 241 -9.95 14.54 6.68
C ASN A 241 -8.68 15.08 6.01
N LEU A 242 -8.65 15.14 4.68
CA LEU A 242 -7.50 15.65 3.94
C LEU A 242 -7.53 17.18 3.91
N GLY A 243 -6.60 17.83 4.60
CA GLY A 243 -6.37 19.26 4.47
C GLY A 243 -5.04 19.58 3.81
N LEU A 244 -5.05 20.47 2.82
CA LEU A 244 -3.87 21.06 2.20
C LEU A 244 -3.64 22.45 2.81
N LEU A 245 -2.52 22.61 3.51
CA LEU A 245 -2.16 23.83 4.24
C LEU A 245 -1.32 24.76 3.35
N ASP A 246 -1.81 25.96 3.14
CA ASP A 246 -1.05 27.06 2.56
C ASP A 246 -0.47 27.94 3.68
N ASN A 247 0.78 27.63 4.06
CA ASN A 247 1.50 28.38 5.08
C ASN A 247 1.99 29.75 4.58
N SER A 248 1.91 30.04 3.27
CA SER A 248 2.36 31.33 2.72
C SER A 248 1.43 32.47 3.11
N SER A 249 0.15 32.16 3.37
CA SER A 249 -0.87 33.13 3.72
C SER A 249 -0.88 33.49 5.20
N ALA A 250 -0.26 32.71 6.09
CA ALA A 250 -0.28 32.97 7.53
C ALA A 250 0.29 34.36 7.91
N THR A 251 -0.43 35.10 8.77
CA THR A 251 -0.05 36.45 9.24
C THR A 251 0.19 37.48 8.13
N LYS A 252 -0.33 37.25 6.91
CA LYS A 252 -0.20 38.19 5.80
C LYS A 252 -1.34 39.21 5.77
N PRO A 253 -1.07 40.48 5.43
CA PRO A 253 -2.11 41.46 5.17
C PRO A 253 -2.86 41.07 3.88
N ILE A 254 -4.19 40.95 3.99
CA ILE A 254 -5.09 40.58 2.88
C ILE A 254 -6.01 41.74 2.46
N GLY A 255 -5.95 42.86 3.19
CA GLY A 255 -6.73 44.05 2.89
C GLY A 255 -6.57 45.11 3.97
N GLN A 256 -7.37 46.17 3.88
CA GLN A 256 -7.48 47.19 4.91
C GLN A 256 -8.94 47.26 5.36
N ASN A 257 -9.15 47.46 6.66
CA ASN A 257 -10.47 47.74 7.18
C ASN A 257 -10.96 49.08 6.58
N PRO A 258 -12.14 49.13 5.93
CA PRO A 258 -12.60 50.32 5.22
C PRO A 258 -12.87 51.52 6.14
N ASP A 259 -13.10 51.30 7.43
CA ASP A 259 -13.41 52.36 8.40
C ASP A 259 -12.19 52.83 9.19
N THR A 260 -11.24 51.92 9.47
CA THR A 260 -10.08 52.21 10.33
C THR A 260 -8.74 52.26 9.59
N TYR A 261 -8.71 51.87 8.31
CA TYR A 261 -7.51 51.72 7.47
C TYR A 261 -6.41 50.81 8.06
N ALA A 262 -6.71 50.08 9.14
CA ALA A 262 -5.82 49.10 9.70
C ALA A 262 -5.71 47.88 8.77
N ALA A 263 -4.51 47.28 8.68
CA ALA A 263 -4.30 46.08 7.89
C ALA A 263 -5.12 44.90 8.47
N ILE A 264 -5.94 44.28 7.63
CA ILE A 264 -6.59 43.01 7.94
C ILE A 264 -5.57 41.92 7.66
N THR A 265 -5.08 41.27 8.71
CA THR A 265 -4.14 40.16 8.60
C THR A 265 -4.85 38.84 8.85
N THR A 266 -4.52 37.81 8.10
CA THR A 266 -4.91 36.42 8.40
C THR A 266 -4.27 35.96 9.71
N GLY A 267 -5.01 35.26 10.58
CA GLY A 267 -4.44 34.71 11.81
C GLY A 267 -3.63 33.41 11.59
N ASN A 268 -4.24 32.44 10.91
CA ASN A 268 -3.67 31.10 10.68
C ASN A 268 -3.38 30.87 9.19
N PRO A 269 -2.59 29.84 8.83
CA PRO A 269 -2.47 29.36 7.45
C PRO A 269 -3.83 29.09 6.82
N GLY A 270 -3.97 29.42 5.54
CA GLY A 270 -5.12 28.98 4.76
C GLY A 270 -5.12 27.46 4.61
N GLU A 271 -6.30 26.86 4.55
CA GLU A 271 -6.45 25.42 4.32
C GLU A 271 -7.51 25.18 3.24
N LEU A 272 -7.20 24.30 2.28
CA LEU A 272 -8.19 23.62 1.48
C LEU A 272 -8.50 22.30 2.17
N PHE A 273 -9.69 22.22 2.78
CA PHE A 273 -10.12 21.03 3.50
C PHE A 273 -11.11 20.22 2.66
N ILE A 274 -10.86 18.91 2.61
CA ILE A 274 -11.69 17.93 1.93
C ILE A 274 -12.13 16.91 2.99
N GLU A 275 -13.43 16.86 3.24
CA GLU A 275 -14.01 15.99 4.27
C GLU A 275 -13.82 14.52 3.90
N SER A 276 -14.21 14.16 2.67
CA SER A 276 -13.95 12.83 2.13
C SER A 276 -13.76 12.86 0.61
N ILE A 277 -12.91 11.95 0.13
CA ILE A 277 -12.79 11.55 -1.26
C ILE A 277 -13.15 10.06 -1.30
N LYS A 278 -14.18 9.70 -2.07
CA LYS A 278 -14.63 8.32 -2.25
C LYS A 278 -14.43 7.89 -3.70
N LEU A 279 -13.79 6.75 -3.87
CA LEU A 279 -13.59 6.07 -5.15
C LEU A 279 -14.25 4.70 -5.09
N ALA A 280 -15.23 4.48 -5.96
CA ALA A 280 -15.95 3.22 -6.10
C ALA A 280 -16.28 2.95 -7.58
N ASP A 281 -16.71 1.74 -7.87
CA ASP A 281 -17.27 1.37 -9.17
C ASP A 281 -18.62 2.03 -9.37
N ALA A 282 -18.93 2.36 -10.63
CA ALA A 282 -20.20 3.00 -10.95
C ALA A 282 -21.39 2.16 -10.45
N LYS A 283 -22.30 2.79 -9.71
CA LYS A 283 -23.49 2.15 -9.08
C LYS A 283 -23.18 1.07 -8.04
N SER A 284 -21.95 1.01 -7.54
CA SER A 284 -21.54 0.18 -6.40
C SER A 284 -20.91 1.05 -5.31
N LYS A 285 -20.80 0.51 -4.10
CA LYS A 285 -19.96 1.11 -3.05
C LYS A 285 -18.54 0.57 -3.08
N ASP A 286 -18.31 -0.52 -3.81
CA ASP A 286 -17.03 -1.21 -3.82
C ASP A 286 -16.14 -0.72 -4.96
N LEU A 287 -14.83 -0.83 -4.79
CA LEU A 287 -13.85 -0.53 -5.85
C LEU A 287 -13.24 -1.84 -6.36
N THR A 288 -13.55 -2.21 -7.61
CA THR A 288 -12.91 -3.37 -8.25
C THR A 288 -11.54 -2.97 -8.77
N ILE A 289 -10.51 -3.66 -8.26
CA ILE A 289 -9.14 -3.59 -8.73
C ILE A 289 -8.86 -4.86 -9.53
N ASN A 290 -8.80 -4.70 -10.86
CA ASN A 290 -8.38 -5.76 -11.77
C ASN A 290 -7.13 -5.31 -12.54
N GLN A 291 -5.97 -5.82 -12.11
CA GLN A 291 -4.66 -5.43 -12.66
C GLN A 291 -3.84 -6.67 -13.01
N ASP A 292 -3.28 -6.63 -14.22
CA ASP A 292 -2.24 -7.56 -14.65
C ASP A 292 -0.88 -6.85 -14.62
N ILE A 293 0.06 -7.40 -13.86
CA ILE A 293 1.44 -6.89 -13.80
C ILE A 293 2.38 -7.94 -14.39
N ASN A 294 3.17 -7.49 -15.36
CA ASN A 294 4.14 -8.32 -16.07
C ASN A 294 5.50 -7.65 -16.10
N ILE A 295 6.54 -8.47 -15.99
CA ILE A 295 7.92 -8.07 -16.23
C ILE A 295 8.35 -8.67 -17.56
N TYR A 296 8.64 -7.82 -18.54
CA TYR A 296 9.14 -8.23 -19.84
C TYR A 296 10.65 -8.08 -19.87
N THR A 297 11.32 -9.07 -20.43
CA THR A 297 12.74 -8.95 -20.78
C THR A 297 12.87 -8.18 -22.11
N THR A 298 14.10 -7.94 -22.55
CA THR A 298 14.37 -7.16 -23.76
C THR A 298 13.57 -7.69 -24.95
N THR A 299 12.66 -6.88 -25.50
CA THR A 299 11.98 -7.22 -26.73
C THR A 299 12.94 -6.99 -27.90
N LYS A 300 13.15 -8.04 -28.71
CA LYS A 300 13.97 -7.97 -29.92
C LYS A 300 13.04 -7.95 -31.13
N THR A 301 12.85 -6.78 -31.73
CA THR A 301 12.28 -6.65 -33.07
C THR A 301 13.38 -6.11 -33.98
N GLY A 302 14.09 -7.00 -34.68
CA GLY A 302 15.29 -6.63 -35.45
C GLY A 302 16.49 -6.27 -34.55
N ASP A 303 17.35 -5.36 -35.01
CA ASP A 303 18.59 -4.94 -34.31
C ASP A 303 18.36 -3.87 -33.22
N VAL A 304 17.12 -3.49 -32.95
CA VAL A 304 16.78 -2.51 -31.90
C VAL A 304 16.23 -3.26 -30.68
N GLY A 305 17.10 -3.49 -29.70
CA GLY A 305 16.71 -4.03 -28.40
C GLY A 305 16.16 -2.91 -27.50
N THR A 306 14.94 -3.05 -27.00
CA THR A 306 14.46 -2.21 -25.89
C THR A 306 14.86 -2.89 -24.57
N ALA A 307 15.32 -2.12 -23.57
CA ALA A 307 15.55 -2.63 -22.22
C ALA A 307 14.30 -3.33 -21.66
N GLY A 308 14.48 -4.30 -20.76
CA GLY A 308 13.37 -4.94 -20.05
C GLY A 308 12.48 -3.89 -19.36
N PHE A 309 11.18 -4.17 -19.28
CA PHE A 309 10.21 -3.21 -18.78
C PHE A 309 9.10 -3.88 -17.97
N ILE A 310 8.58 -3.13 -17.01
CA ILE A 310 7.38 -3.52 -16.27
C ILE A 310 6.19 -2.95 -17.02
N LYS A 311 5.19 -3.79 -17.30
CA LYS A 311 3.90 -3.38 -17.85
C LYS A 311 2.82 -3.65 -16.83
N ILE A 312 2.03 -2.63 -16.54
CA ILE A 312 0.83 -2.72 -15.71
C ILE A 312 -0.35 -2.43 -16.62
N VAL A 313 -1.30 -3.35 -16.69
CA VAL A 313 -2.54 -3.20 -17.46
C VAL A 313 -3.72 -3.20 -16.49
N SER A 314 -4.43 -2.08 -16.46
CA SER A 314 -5.67 -1.93 -15.70
C SER A 314 -6.87 -2.31 -16.55
N HIS A 315 -7.68 -3.27 -16.10
CA HIS A 315 -8.90 -3.73 -16.78
C HIS A 315 -10.18 -3.19 -16.14
N GLY A 316 -10.08 -2.12 -15.34
CA GLY A 316 -11.21 -1.56 -14.61
C GLY A 316 -12.28 -0.95 -15.52
N GLY A 317 -13.55 -1.25 -15.19
CA GLY A 317 -14.72 -0.53 -15.73
C GLY A 317 -14.86 0.90 -15.18
N PRO A 318 -15.95 1.62 -15.55
CA PRO A 318 -16.11 3.02 -15.20
C PRO A 318 -16.14 3.23 -13.68
N LYS A 319 -15.47 4.28 -13.21
CA LYS A 319 -15.36 4.61 -11.77
C LYS A 319 -16.07 5.91 -11.46
N ASP A 320 -16.74 5.96 -10.31
CA ASP A 320 -17.34 7.19 -9.80
C ASP A 320 -16.36 7.83 -8.79
N ASN A 321 -16.19 9.15 -8.88
CA ASN A 321 -15.44 9.93 -7.91
C ASN A 321 -16.40 10.90 -7.23
N TYR A 322 -16.46 10.85 -5.91
CA TYR A 322 -17.28 11.77 -5.13
C TYR A 322 -16.41 12.45 -4.08
N VAL A 323 -16.45 13.78 -4.07
CA VAL A 323 -15.70 14.65 -3.15
C VAL A 323 -16.70 15.52 -2.43
N ALA A 324 -16.84 15.33 -1.12
CA ALA A 324 -17.84 16.03 -0.33
C ALA A 324 -17.25 17.21 0.45
N GLY A 325 -18.07 18.24 0.66
CA GLY A 325 -17.84 19.25 1.69
C GLY A 325 -16.60 20.12 1.44
N ILE A 326 -16.34 20.51 0.19
CA ILE A 326 -15.16 21.33 -0.13
C ILE A 326 -15.27 22.68 0.58
N ARG A 327 -14.28 23.01 1.42
CA ARG A 327 -14.20 24.30 2.16
C ARG A 327 -12.90 25.01 1.82
N ILE A 328 -12.99 26.30 1.53
CA ILE A 328 -11.82 27.14 1.20
C ILE A 328 -11.60 28.15 2.33
N GLY A 329 -10.40 28.16 2.92
CA GLY A 329 -10.00 29.16 3.91
C GLY A 329 -10.01 28.67 5.37
N GLY A 330 -10.17 27.37 5.62
CA GLY A 330 -10.11 26.74 6.95
C GLY A 330 -11.24 25.72 7.21
N ALA A 331 -11.02 24.77 8.11
CA ALA A 331 -12.00 23.73 8.48
C ALA A 331 -13.37 24.28 8.96
N GLU A 332 -13.36 25.46 9.57
CA GLU A 332 -14.56 26.16 10.09
C GLU A 332 -15.25 27.06 9.03
N ALA A 333 -14.75 27.11 7.79
CA ALA A 333 -15.35 27.92 6.73
C ALA A 333 -16.62 27.26 6.14
N ALA A 334 -17.49 28.08 5.52
CA ALA A 334 -18.67 27.58 4.84
C ALA A 334 -18.27 26.69 3.63
N SER A 335 -18.91 25.54 3.49
CA SER A 335 -18.72 24.64 2.35
C SER A 335 -19.14 25.32 1.05
N ILE A 336 -18.33 25.20 0.00
CA ILE A 336 -18.69 25.59 -1.36
C ILE A 336 -19.43 24.48 -2.10
N GLY A 337 -19.70 23.34 -1.45
CA GLY A 337 -20.47 22.22 -1.97
C GLY A 337 -19.66 20.94 -2.23
N ASP A 338 -20.27 20.01 -2.96
CA ASP A 338 -19.70 18.71 -3.32
C ASP A 338 -19.35 18.66 -4.82
N VAL A 339 -18.47 17.74 -5.20
CA VAL A 339 -18.12 17.44 -6.60
C VAL A 339 -18.34 15.96 -6.87
N GLU A 340 -19.10 15.66 -7.92
CA GLU A 340 -19.36 14.30 -8.38
C GLU A 340 -18.91 14.14 -9.84
N VAL A 341 -18.13 13.10 -10.12
CA VAL A 341 -17.74 12.68 -11.47
C VAL A 341 -18.18 11.23 -11.66
N GLN A 342 -19.22 11.01 -12.44
CA GLN A 342 -19.78 9.68 -12.70
C GLN A 342 -19.16 9.04 -13.94
N GLY A 343 -18.80 7.76 -13.84
CA GLY A 343 -18.40 6.92 -14.95
C GLY A 343 -17.07 7.31 -15.60
N LEU A 344 -16.11 7.84 -14.82
CA LEU A 344 -14.77 8.12 -15.31
C LEU A 344 -14.13 6.82 -15.81
N GLN A 345 -13.91 6.75 -17.12
CA GLN A 345 -13.27 5.61 -17.79
C GLN A 345 -12.08 6.12 -18.61
N THR A 346 -10.90 5.62 -18.31
CA THR A 346 -9.72 5.80 -19.15
C THR A 346 -9.70 4.75 -20.25
N TYR A 347 -9.09 5.07 -21.38
CA TYR A 347 -8.88 4.14 -22.50
C TYR A 347 -7.41 4.16 -22.92
N TYR A 348 -6.90 3.01 -23.35
CA TYR A 348 -5.59 2.89 -23.97
C TYR A 348 -5.70 2.27 -25.36
N THR A 349 -4.71 2.53 -26.21
CA THR A 349 -4.64 1.94 -27.56
C THR A 349 -3.94 0.58 -27.49
N SER A 350 -4.68 -0.50 -27.74
CA SER A 350 -4.18 -1.88 -27.65
C SER A 350 -3.43 -2.34 -28.93
N GLN A 351 -3.82 -1.81 -30.09
CA GLN A 351 -3.15 -2.06 -31.38
C GLN A 351 -3.17 -0.81 -32.26
N ILE A 352 -2.04 -0.54 -32.93
CA ILE A 352 -1.98 0.40 -34.05
C ILE A 352 -2.01 -0.46 -35.32
N SER A 353 -3.14 -0.47 -36.02
CA SER A 353 -3.32 -1.14 -37.30
C SER A 353 -3.33 -0.12 -38.44
N PRO A 354 -2.91 -0.48 -39.67
CA PRO A 354 -3.11 0.35 -40.87
C PRO A 354 -4.56 0.77 -41.12
N SER A 355 -5.54 0.08 -40.51
CA SER A 355 -6.98 0.34 -40.63
C SER A 355 -7.58 1.18 -39.50
N GLY A 356 -6.80 1.67 -38.53
CA GLY A 356 -7.25 2.58 -37.46
C GLY A 356 -6.77 2.20 -36.05
N MET A 357 -7.06 3.08 -35.07
CA MET A 357 -6.77 2.83 -33.65
C MET A 357 -7.96 2.19 -32.96
N THR A 358 -7.73 1.09 -32.24
CA THR A 358 -8.74 0.47 -31.36
C THR A 358 -8.49 0.91 -29.92
N TYR A 359 -9.48 1.55 -29.31
CA TYR A 359 -9.46 1.96 -27.91
C TYR A 359 -10.04 0.86 -27.02
N THR A 360 -9.27 0.42 -26.02
CA THR A 360 -9.70 -0.56 -25.02
C THR A 360 -9.85 0.14 -23.67
N PRO A 361 -10.94 -0.09 -22.91
CA PRO A 361 -11.09 0.44 -21.56
C PRO A 361 -9.90 0.07 -20.67
N GLY A 362 -9.38 1.04 -19.92
CA GLY A 362 -8.27 0.88 -18.99
C GLY A 362 -7.13 1.87 -19.18
N ALA A 363 -6.03 1.66 -18.45
CA ALA A 363 -4.78 2.40 -18.59
C ALA A 363 -3.59 1.43 -18.66
N VAL A 364 -2.57 1.77 -19.44
CA VAL A 364 -1.30 1.02 -19.51
C VAL A 364 -0.16 1.91 -19.04
N ILE A 365 0.60 1.43 -18.06
CA ILE A 365 1.81 2.09 -17.56
C ILE A 365 3.02 1.22 -17.93
N THR A 366 4.03 1.83 -18.55
CA THR A 366 5.30 1.15 -18.92
C THR A 366 6.46 1.85 -18.23
N ILE A 367 7.21 1.10 -17.42
CA ILE A 367 8.39 1.60 -16.70
C ILE A 367 9.61 0.88 -17.27
N LYS A 368 10.59 1.65 -17.77
CA LYS A 368 11.84 1.13 -18.37
C LYS A 368 13.04 1.65 -17.59
N GLY A 369 14.05 0.80 -17.39
CA GLY A 369 15.37 1.24 -16.95
C GLY A 369 16.09 2.02 -18.05
N HIS A 370 16.99 2.92 -17.66
CA HIS A 370 17.92 3.60 -18.58
C HIS A 370 19.04 2.66 -19.02
#